data_AF-A0A829GKH0-F1
#
_entry.id   AF-A0A829GKH0-F1
#
_cell.length_a   1.000
_cell.length_b   1.000
_cell.length_c   1.000
_cell.angle_alpha   90.00
_cell.angle_beta   90.00
_cell.angle_gamma   90.00
#
_symmetry.space_group_name_H-M   'P 1'
#
loop_
_entity.id
_entity.type
_entity.pdbx_description
1 polymer ?
#
loop_
_entity_poly.entity_id
_entity_poly.type
_entity_poly.pdbx_seq_one_letter_code
_entity_poly.pdbx_strand_id
1 'polypeptide(L)'
;VSARLAGTIGCSNAPVSGMTIASLVVMTLVFALMGWTANAHNEILLLFGVFIVTAISVGGAYTQTQKVNYLVGGRRSEMMKYFMIAALIGVVVVVGTTVILAPQLAIKSANPPFGLPQANLIATLTTGILSGNLPWIMIIVGIIIAIVCWMLGLSIMTVALGFYLPISTTSIILVGALLKLLIEKLTKDKALRETRLSSGVSLSSGLIAGGSIIGLIGIILHVTGVLSNRVPAGFAGSNGMAVILLIIMAATIVIPLMRIKQPTRKAQKQ
;
A
#
# COMPACT_ATOMS: atom_id res chain seq x y z
N VAL A 1 8.35 0.10 -17.72
CA VAL A 1 8.30 1.36 -16.94
C VAL A 1 8.53 1.12 -15.45
N SER A 2 7.72 0.29 -14.79
CA SER A 2 7.86 -0.01 -13.34
C SER A 2 9.29 -0.38 -12.91
N ALA A 3 9.93 -1.35 -13.58
CA ALA A 3 11.31 -1.76 -13.30
C ALA A 3 12.31 -0.58 -13.32
N ARG A 4 12.20 0.31 -14.31
CA ARG A 4 13.08 1.49 -14.43
C ARG A 4 12.84 2.47 -13.29
N LEU A 5 11.58 2.79 -12.98
CA LEU A 5 11.23 3.69 -11.88
C LEU A 5 11.70 3.12 -10.54
N ALA A 6 11.37 1.86 -10.25
CA ALA A 6 11.83 1.18 -9.03
C ALA A 6 13.36 1.13 -8.93
N GLY A 7 14.06 0.93 -10.04
CA GLY A 7 15.53 0.98 -10.08
C GLY A 7 16.09 2.37 -9.78
N THR A 8 15.50 3.44 -10.30
CA THR A 8 16.04 4.80 -10.13
C THR A 8 15.64 5.42 -8.78
N ILE A 9 14.36 5.35 -8.41
CA ILE A 9 13.78 6.06 -7.26
C ILE A 9 13.33 5.13 -6.12
N GLY A 10 13.42 3.80 -6.29
CA GLY A 10 12.97 2.80 -5.31
C GLY A 10 11.47 2.47 -5.43
N CYS A 11 11.05 1.26 -5.05
CA CYS A 11 9.64 0.85 -5.06
C CYS A 11 8.77 1.69 -4.11
N SER A 12 9.34 2.23 -3.04
CA SER A 12 8.61 3.09 -2.08
C SER A 12 8.07 4.37 -2.72
N ASN A 13 8.72 4.85 -3.78
CA ASN A 13 8.29 6.02 -4.54
C ASN A 13 7.75 5.65 -5.93
N ALA A 14 7.66 4.36 -6.27
CA ALA A 14 7.09 3.91 -7.54
C ALA A 14 5.56 3.89 -7.44
N PRO A 15 4.82 4.50 -8.38
CA PRO A 15 3.36 4.56 -8.34
C PRO A 15 2.72 3.24 -8.80
N VAL A 16 2.99 2.13 -8.13
CA VAL A 16 2.53 0.78 -8.53
C VAL A 16 1.02 0.71 -8.64
N SER A 17 0.29 1.26 -7.67
CA SER A 17 -1.18 1.33 -7.68
C SER A 17 -1.72 2.13 -8.87
N GLY A 18 -1.10 3.27 -9.20
CA GLY A 18 -1.47 4.07 -10.37
C GLY A 18 -1.21 3.35 -11.69
N MET A 19 -0.05 2.67 -11.80
CA MET A 19 0.29 1.86 -12.97
C MET A 19 -0.70 0.70 -13.17
N THR A 20 -1.16 0.08 -12.08
CA THR A 20 -2.20 -0.96 -12.10
C THR A 20 -3.52 -0.42 -12.64
N ILE A 21 -4.04 0.67 -12.08
CA ILE A 21 -5.33 1.25 -12.50
C ILE A 21 -5.28 1.67 -13.96
N ALA A 22 -4.22 2.37 -14.38
CA ALA A 22 -4.08 2.81 -15.76
C ALA A 22 -4.03 1.63 -16.74
N SER A 23 -3.27 0.58 -16.41
CA SER A 23 -3.16 -0.61 -17.27
C SER A 23 -4.50 -1.34 -17.39
N LEU A 24 -5.23 -1.47 -16.29
CA LEU A 24 -6.57 -2.06 -16.29
C LEU A 24 -7.55 -1.24 -17.14
N VAL A 25 -7.61 0.08 -16.96
CA VAL A 25 -8.50 0.95 -17.74
C VAL A 25 -8.22 0.83 -19.24
N VAL A 26 -6.94 0.84 -19.65
CA VAL A 26 -6.57 0.66 -21.06
C VAL A 26 -7.03 -0.71 -21.58
N MET A 27 -6.80 -1.78 -20.83
CA MET A 27 -7.24 -3.12 -21.22
C MET A 27 -8.76 -3.22 -21.33
N THR A 28 -9.50 -2.67 -20.35
CA THR A 28 -10.96 -2.67 -20.35
C THR A 28 -11.51 -1.87 -21.54
N LEU A 29 -10.88 -0.75 -21.91
CA LEU A 29 -11.25 0.02 -23.09
C LEU A 29 -11.04 -0.78 -24.38
N VAL A 30 -9.94 -1.52 -24.51
CA VAL A 30 -9.69 -2.39 -25.67
C VAL A 30 -10.77 -3.47 -25.77
N PHE A 31 -11.13 -4.11 -24.65
CA PHE A 31 -12.20 -5.11 -24.61
C PHE A 31 -13.57 -4.51 -25.00
N ALA A 32 -13.87 -3.31 -24.50
CA ALA A 32 -15.08 -2.59 -24.86
C ALA A 32 -15.13 -2.25 -26.36
N LEU A 33 -14.02 -1.76 -26.94
CA LEU A 33 -13.91 -1.42 -28.37
C LEU A 33 -14.06 -2.66 -29.28
N MET A 34 -13.59 -3.82 -28.83
CA MET A 34 -13.74 -5.10 -29.53
C MET A 34 -15.13 -5.74 -29.33
N GLY A 35 -16.00 -5.14 -28.52
CA GLY A 35 -17.35 -5.66 -28.23
C GLY A 35 -17.38 -6.87 -27.30
N TRP A 36 -16.28 -7.16 -26.59
CA TRP A 36 -16.15 -8.31 -25.70
C TRP A 36 -16.71 -8.01 -24.31
N THR A 37 -18.04 -7.94 -24.21
CA THR A 37 -18.75 -7.49 -22.99
C THR A 37 -19.46 -8.60 -22.22
N ALA A 38 -19.41 -9.85 -22.70
CA ALA A 38 -19.97 -11.01 -22.01
C ALA A 38 -19.24 -11.32 -20.69
N ASN A 39 -19.92 -11.99 -19.75
CA ASN A 39 -19.35 -12.35 -18.44
C ASN A 39 -18.05 -13.16 -18.55
N ALA A 40 -17.95 -14.06 -19.55
CA ALA A 40 -16.71 -14.81 -19.80
C ALA A 40 -15.53 -13.88 -20.16
N HIS A 41 -15.78 -12.78 -20.87
CA HIS A 41 -14.75 -11.81 -21.20
C HIS A 41 -14.33 -10.97 -20.00
N ASN A 42 -15.23 -10.72 -19.04
CA ASN A 42 -14.89 -10.07 -17.77
C ASN A 42 -13.90 -10.90 -16.97
N GLU A 43 -14.11 -12.22 -16.88
CA GLU A 43 -13.18 -13.13 -16.19
C GLU A 43 -11.81 -13.13 -16.87
N ILE A 44 -11.78 -13.23 -18.20
CA ILE A 44 -10.54 -13.19 -18.99
C ILE A 44 -9.82 -11.85 -18.79
N LEU A 45 -10.53 -10.72 -18.83
CA LEU A 45 -9.99 -9.39 -18.60
C LEU A 45 -9.34 -9.26 -17.23
N LEU A 46 -10.01 -9.75 -16.18
CA LEU A 46 -9.47 -9.72 -14.81
C LEU A 46 -8.25 -10.63 -14.66
N LEU A 47 -8.21 -11.80 -15.32
CA LEU A 47 -7.03 -12.67 -15.34
C LEU A 47 -5.83 -11.99 -16.02
N PHE A 48 -6.04 -11.34 -17.17
CA PHE A 48 -5.02 -10.51 -17.81
C PHE A 48 -4.59 -9.35 -16.91
N GLY A 49 -5.54 -8.72 -16.22
CA GLY A 49 -5.29 -7.69 -15.22
C GLY A 49 -4.35 -8.17 -14.11
N VAL A 50 -4.64 -9.31 -13.49
CA VAL A 50 -3.79 -9.93 -12.46
C VAL A 50 -2.39 -10.21 -13.01
N PHE A 51 -2.28 -10.73 -14.23
CA PHE A 51 -0.99 -10.97 -14.88
C PHE A 51 -0.17 -9.68 -15.05
N ILE A 52 -0.77 -8.63 -15.61
CA ILE A 52 -0.11 -7.33 -15.83
C ILE A 52 0.35 -6.72 -14.50
N VAL A 53 -0.52 -6.72 -13.49
CA VAL A 53 -0.22 -6.16 -12.17
C VAL A 53 0.90 -6.93 -11.49
N THR A 54 0.89 -8.25 -11.59
CA THR A 54 1.95 -9.11 -11.07
C THR A 54 3.28 -8.80 -11.76
N ALA A 55 3.30 -8.64 -13.08
CA ALA A 55 4.50 -8.27 -13.82
C ALA A 55 5.04 -6.88 -13.44
N ILE A 56 4.15 -5.88 -13.28
CA ILE A 56 4.51 -4.53 -12.84
C ILE A 56 5.14 -4.56 -11.44
N SER A 57 4.53 -5.31 -10.51
CA SER A 57 4.99 -5.42 -9.12
C SER A 57 6.32 -6.17 -9.02
N VAL A 58 6.40 -7.37 -9.58
CA VAL A 58 7.59 -8.24 -9.51
C VAL A 58 8.77 -7.61 -10.26
N GLY A 59 8.54 -7.01 -11.43
CA GLY A 59 9.60 -6.33 -12.18
C GLY A 59 10.19 -5.13 -11.43
N GLY A 60 9.36 -4.39 -10.70
CA GLY A 60 9.80 -3.31 -9.82
C GLY A 60 10.64 -3.83 -8.65
N ALA A 61 10.08 -4.78 -7.89
CA ALA A 61 10.75 -5.38 -6.74
C ALA A 61 12.11 -5.99 -7.13
N TYR A 62 12.16 -6.77 -8.21
CA TYR A 62 13.38 -7.42 -8.69
C TYR A 62 14.49 -6.41 -9.03
N THR A 63 14.15 -5.32 -9.72
CA THR A 63 15.15 -4.31 -10.11
C THR A 63 15.68 -3.56 -8.89
N GLN A 64 14.82 -3.25 -7.92
CA GLN A 64 15.27 -2.66 -6.65
C GLN A 64 16.17 -3.61 -5.87
N THR A 65 15.80 -4.89 -5.74
CA THR A 65 16.63 -5.87 -5.05
C THR A 65 17.99 -6.02 -5.75
N GLN A 66 18.04 -6.07 -7.09
CA GLN A 66 19.30 -6.10 -7.85
C GLN A 66 20.19 -4.88 -7.55
N LYS A 67 19.60 -3.68 -7.47
CA LYS A 67 20.35 -2.46 -7.14
C LYS A 67 20.95 -2.53 -5.74
N VAL A 68 20.17 -2.96 -4.75
CA VAL A 68 20.67 -3.13 -3.37
C VAL A 68 21.78 -4.18 -3.32
N ASN A 69 21.60 -5.31 -4.03
CA ASN A 69 22.62 -6.35 -4.11
C ASN A 69 23.91 -5.86 -4.78
N TYR A 70 23.82 -5.05 -5.83
CA TYR A 70 24.99 -4.42 -6.45
C TYR A 70 25.71 -3.47 -5.48
N LEU A 71 24.97 -2.66 -4.71
CA LEU A 71 25.54 -1.73 -3.72
C LEU A 71 26.22 -2.46 -2.55
N VAL A 72 25.71 -3.62 -2.14
CA VAL A 72 26.28 -4.44 -1.06
C VAL A 72 27.45 -5.32 -1.56
N GLY A 73 27.70 -5.37 -2.88
CA GLY A 73 28.74 -6.21 -3.48
C GLY A 73 28.35 -7.69 -3.59
N GLY A 74 27.05 -8.02 -3.52
CA GLY A 74 26.54 -9.38 -3.59
C GLY A 74 26.48 -9.95 -5.00
N ARG A 75 26.50 -11.28 -5.12
CA ARG A 75 26.53 -11.97 -6.43
C ARG A 75 25.14 -12.08 -7.06
N ARG A 76 24.99 -11.60 -8.31
CA ARG A 76 23.70 -11.58 -9.05
C ARG A 76 23.00 -12.94 -9.10
N SER A 77 23.76 -14.02 -9.28
CA SER A 77 23.21 -15.38 -9.38
C SER A 77 22.61 -15.90 -8.09
N GLU A 78 23.18 -15.51 -6.94
CA GLU A 78 22.65 -15.91 -5.63
C GLU A 78 21.35 -15.17 -5.35
N MET A 79 21.34 -13.86 -5.61
CA MET A 79 20.16 -13.05 -5.39
C MET A 79 18.97 -13.49 -6.26
N MET A 80 19.18 -13.93 -7.51
CA MET A 80 18.09 -14.49 -8.32
C MET A 80 17.46 -15.74 -7.68
N LYS A 81 18.28 -16.65 -7.13
CA LYS A 81 17.78 -17.88 -6.48
C LYS A 81 16.94 -17.55 -5.26
N TYR A 82 17.45 -16.69 -4.37
CA TYR A 82 16.72 -16.28 -3.17
C TYR A 82 15.47 -15.47 -3.49
N PHE A 83 15.51 -14.60 -4.51
CA PHE A 83 14.33 -13.87 -4.95
C PHE A 83 13.25 -14.80 -5.50
N MET A 84 13.63 -15.85 -6.24
CA MET A 84 12.67 -16.83 -6.77
C MET A 84 12.01 -17.64 -5.65
N ILE A 85 12.78 -18.08 -4.65
CA ILE A 85 12.24 -18.78 -3.47
C ILE A 85 11.31 -17.85 -2.69
N ALA A 86 11.71 -16.59 -2.45
CA ALA A 86 10.89 -15.61 -1.76
C ALA A 86 9.59 -15.30 -2.52
N ALA A 87 9.65 -15.19 -3.85
CA ALA A 87 8.48 -15.00 -4.69
C ALA A 87 7.53 -16.19 -4.62
N LEU A 88 8.05 -17.43 -4.65
CA LEU A 88 7.24 -18.64 -4.54
C LEU A 88 6.51 -18.70 -3.19
N ILE A 89 7.23 -18.46 -2.08
CA ILE A 89 6.64 -18.41 -0.75
C ILE A 89 5.59 -17.29 -0.67
N GLY A 90 5.89 -16.12 -1.23
CA GLY A 90 4.96 -14.99 -1.30
C GLY A 90 3.67 -15.33 -2.04
N VAL A 91 3.75 -16.02 -3.18
CA VAL A 91 2.57 -16.48 -3.93
C VAL A 91 1.74 -17.45 -3.09
N VAL A 92 2.37 -18.45 -2.47
CA VAL A 92 1.67 -19.43 -1.63
C VAL A 92 0.95 -18.74 -0.47
N VAL A 93 1.62 -17.82 0.22
CA VAL A 93 1.03 -17.09 1.35
C VAL A 93 -0.12 -16.19 0.90
N VAL A 94 0.06 -15.41 -0.16
CA VAL A 94 -0.98 -14.48 -0.66
C VAL A 94 -2.18 -15.27 -1.17
N VAL A 95 -1.98 -16.25 -2.05
CA VAL A 95 -3.05 -17.07 -2.60
C VAL A 95 -3.77 -17.83 -1.49
N GLY A 96 -3.02 -18.49 -0.59
CA GLY A 96 -3.59 -19.21 0.55
C GLY A 96 -4.45 -18.31 1.44
N THR A 97 -3.96 -17.12 1.78
CA THR A 97 -4.72 -16.15 2.57
C THR A 97 -5.97 -15.68 1.84
N THR A 98 -5.89 -15.39 0.54
CA THR A 98 -7.05 -14.95 -0.24
C THR A 98 -8.11 -16.02 -0.37
N VAL A 99 -7.75 -17.29 -0.53
CA VAL A 99 -8.70 -18.41 -0.59
C VAL A 99 -9.42 -18.58 0.74
N ILE A 100 -8.68 -18.48 1.85
CA ILE A 100 -9.24 -18.56 3.20
C ILE A 100 -10.23 -17.40 3.46
N LEU A 101 -9.90 -16.19 3.02
CA LEU A 101 -10.73 -15.01 3.22
C LEU A 101 -11.83 -14.84 2.16
N ALA A 102 -11.78 -15.55 1.04
CA ALA A 102 -12.71 -15.38 -0.08
C ALA A 102 -14.19 -15.39 0.34
N PRO A 103 -14.66 -16.28 1.23
CA PRO A 103 -16.05 -16.27 1.67
C PRO A 103 -16.42 -15.00 2.45
N GLN A 104 -15.49 -14.42 3.20
CA GLN A 104 -15.71 -13.19 3.98
C GLN A 104 -15.61 -11.94 3.10
N LEU A 105 -14.78 -11.98 2.05
CA LEU A 105 -14.60 -10.90 1.07
C LEU A 105 -15.78 -10.80 0.09
N ALA A 106 -16.51 -11.90 -0.15
CA ALA A 106 -17.65 -11.94 -1.04
C ALA A 106 -18.96 -11.39 -0.43
N ILE A 107 -18.97 -11.10 0.88
CA ILE A 107 -20.15 -10.62 1.60
C ILE A 107 -20.46 -9.18 1.19
N LYS A 108 -21.47 -9.01 0.32
CA LYS A 108 -22.03 -7.71 -0.08
C LYS A 108 -23.15 -7.27 0.89
N SER A 109 -22.86 -7.17 2.18
CA SER A 109 -23.82 -6.64 3.17
C SER A 109 -23.70 -5.12 3.30
N ALA A 110 -24.68 -4.46 3.93
CA ALA A 110 -24.67 -3.01 4.18
C ALA A 110 -23.51 -2.56 5.09
N ASN A 111 -22.93 -3.47 5.87
CA ASN A 111 -21.71 -3.30 6.66
C ASN A 111 -20.76 -4.46 6.34
N PRO A 112 -20.02 -4.41 5.22
CA PRO A 112 -19.08 -5.47 4.90
C PRO A 112 -18.02 -5.53 6.01
N PRO A 113 -17.63 -6.73 6.47
CA PRO A 113 -16.63 -6.88 7.54
C PRO A 113 -15.27 -6.28 7.16
N PHE A 114 -15.00 -6.17 5.85
CA PHE A 114 -13.80 -5.56 5.31
C PHE A 114 -14.14 -4.46 4.31
N GLY A 115 -13.64 -3.25 4.56
CA GLY A 115 -13.62 -2.21 3.54
C GLY A 115 -12.58 -2.57 2.48
N LEU A 116 -13.02 -2.77 1.23
CA LEU A 116 -12.14 -3.05 0.09
C LEU A 116 -12.15 -1.91 -0.94
N PRO A 117 -11.72 -0.68 -0.60
CA PRO A 117 -11.84 0.46 -1.52
C PRO A 117 -11.14 0.25 -2.87
N GLN A 118 -9.95 -0.35 -2.87
CA GLN A 118 -9.21 -0.60 -4.12
C GLN A 118 -9.89 -1.64 -5.01
N ALA A 119 -10.43 -2.71 -4.42
CA ALA A 119 -11.17 -3.72 -5.18
C ALA A 119 -12.48 -3.15 -5.73
N ASN A 120 -13.20 -2.36 -4.93
CA ASN A 120 -14.44 -1.70 -5.34
C ASN A 120 -14.22 -0.69 -6.48
N LEU A 121 -13.11 0.05 -6.43
CA LEU A 121 -12.72 0.97 -7.49
C LEU A 121 -12.43 0.21 -8.80
N ILE A 122 -11.62 -0.85 -8.74
CA ILE A 122 -11.31 -1.68 -9.92
C ILE A 122 -12.58 -2.31 -10.49
N ALA A 123 -13.46 -2.84 -9.63
CA ALA A 123 -14.73 -3.42 -10.04
C ALA A 123 -15.61 -2.38 -10.73
N THR A 124 -15.82 -1.21 -10.11
CA THR A 124 -16.66 -0.13 -10.66
C THR A 124 -16.13 0.40 -11.99
N LEU A 125 -14.80 0.58 -12.11
CA LEU A 125 -14.21 1.01 -13.38
C LEU A 125 -14.38 -0.05 -14.47
N THR A 126 -14.14 -1.32 -14.13
CA THR A 126 -14.21 -2.42 -15.10
C THR A 126 -15.64 -2.60 -15.61
N THR A 127 -16.61 -2.70 -14.70
CA THR A 127 -18.02 -2.86 -15.06
C THR A 127 -18.59 -1.60 -15.70
N GLY A 128 -18.20 -0.41 -15.22
CA GLY A 128 -18.67 0.86 -15.77
C GLY A 128 -18.21 1.10 -17.21
N ILE A 129 -16.95 0.75 -17.54
CA ILE A 129 -16.45 0.86 -18.92
C ILE A 129 -17.15 -0.15 -19.83
N LEU A 130 -17.31 -1.42 -19.41
CA LEU A 130 -17.89 -2.47 -20.25
C LEU A 130 -19.41 -2.35 -20.43
N SER A 131 -20.11 -1.83 -19.44
CA SER A 131 -21.55 -1.54 -19.52
C SER A 131 -21.87 -0.22 -20.23
N GLY A 132 -20.87 0.61 -20.49
CA GLY A 132 -21.04 1.97 -21.01
C GLY A 132 -21.68 2.96 -20.01
N ASN A 133 -22.06 2.51 -18.80
CA ASN A 133 -22.71 3.32 -17.78
C ASN A 133 -21.71 3.85 -16.75
N LEU A 134 -20.63 4.44 -17.26
CA LEU A 134 -19.64 5.07 -16.42
C LEU A 134 -20.09 6.50 -16.09
N PRO A 135 -20.03 6.95 -14.83
CA PRO A 135 -20.41 8.31 -14.46
C PRO A 135 -19.37 9.31 -14.97
N TRP A 136 -19.45 9.64 -16.26
CA TRP A 136 -18.51 10.51 -16.98
C TRP A 136 -18.37 11.87 -16.33
N ILE A 137 -19.45 12.41 -15.77
CA ILE A 137 -19.42 13.67 -15.03
C ILE A 137 -18.45 13.62 -13.84
N MET A 138 -18.44 12.53 -13.08
CA MET A 138 -17.53 12.37 -11.93
C MET A 138 -16.08 12.19 -12.37
N ILE A 139 -15.84 11.51 -13.49
CA ILE A 139 -14.50 11.33 -14.05
C ILE A 139 -13.93 12.67 -14.54
N ILE A 140 -14.72 13.44 -15.29
CA ILE A 140 -14.31 14.76 -15.79
C ILE A 140 -14.02 15.70 -14.61
N VAL A 141 -14.87 15.71 -13.59
CA VAL A 141 -14.61 16.47 -12.35
C VAL A 141 -13.30 16.02 -11.70
N GLY A 142 -13.03 14.72 -11.63
CA GLY A 142 -11.75 14.19 -11.13
C GLY A 142 -10.54 14.65 -11.94
N ILE A 143 -10.65 14.70 -13.27
CA ILE A 143 -9.59 15.20 -14.17
C ILE A 143 -9.35 16.69 -13.92
N ILE A 144 -10.41 17.49 -13.79
CA ILE A 144 -10.29 18.93 -13.50
C ILE A 144 -9.61 19.15 -12.15
N ILE A 145 -10.02 18.42 -11.10
CA ILE A 145 -9.38 18.48 -9.78
C ILE A 145 -7.91 18.07 -9.87
N ALA A 146 -7.58 17.03 -10.64
CA ALA A 146 -6.20 16.62 -10.85
C ALA A 146 -5.35 17.70 -11.53
N ILE A 147 -5.89 18.40 -12.53
CA ILE A 147 -5.24 19.54 -13.19
C ILE A 147 -5.03 20.70 -12.21
N VAL A 148 -6.05 21.04 -11.41
CA VAL A 148 -5.95 22.09 -10.38
C VAL A 148 -4.88 21.72 -9.35
N CYS A 149 -4.87 20.48 -8.85
CA CYS A 149 -3.83 20.00 -7.93
C CYS A 149 -2.44 20.08 -8.56
N TRP A 150 -2.31 19.71 -9.84
CA TRP A 150 -1.05 19.81 -10.58
C TRP A 150 -0.57 21.27 -10.68
N MET A 151 -1.46 22.21 -11.00
CA MET A 151 -1.14 23.65 -11.06
C MET A 151 -0.73 24.21 -9.69
N LEU A 152 -1.29 23.69 -8.60
CA LEU A 152 -0.94 24.07 -7.23
C LEU A 152 0.32 23.36 -6.71
N GLY A 153 0.97 22.50 -7.51
CA GLY A 153 2.14 21.72 -7.11
C GLY A 153 1.82 20.66 -6.03
N LEU A 154 0.55 20.30 -5.87
CA LEU A 154 0.10 19.30 -4.90
C LEU A 154 0.25 17.89 -5.47
N SER A 155 0.60 16.93 -4.59
CA SER A 155 0.63 15.52 -4.95
C SER A 155 -0.78 15.00 -5.24
N ILE A 156 -1.10 14.85 -6.52
CA ILE A 156 -2.40 14.34 -7.02
C ILE A 156 -2.72 12.97 -6.41
N MET A 157 -1.71 12.11 -6.26
CA MET A 157 -1.88 10.76 -5.69
C MET A 157 -2.29 10.81 -4.22
N THR A 158 -1.72 11.73 -3.43
CA THR A 158 -2.06 11.90 -2.01
C THR A 158 -3.49 12.41 -1.84
N VAL A 159 -3.91 13.34 -2.70
CA VAL A 159 -5.27 13.86 -2.72
C VAL A 159 -6.26 12.76 -3.09
N ALA A 160 -6.00 12.00 -4.17
CA ALA A 160 -6.84 10.89 -4.58
C ALA A 160 -6.98 9.81 -3.49
N LEU A 161 -5.88 9.46 -2.82
CA LEU A 161 -5.87 8.54 -1.67
C LEU A 161 -6.81 9.00 -0.56
N GLY A 162 -6.82 10.29 -0.25
CA GLY A 162 -7.72 10.86 0.76
C GLY A 162 -9.19 10.72 0.42
N PHE A 163 -9.58 10.85 -0.86
CA PHE A 163 -10.98 10.78 -1.28
C PHE A 163 -11.55 9.38 -1.29
N TYR A 164 -10.74 8.35 -1.59
CA TYR A 164 -11.25 6.98 -1.69
C TYR A 164 -11.13 6.18 -0.39
N LEU A 165 -10.25 6.57 0.54
CA LEU A 165 -10.06 5.85 1.79
C LEU A 165 -11.14 6.22 2.83
N PRO A 166 -11.55 5.26 3.69
CA PRO A 166 -12.47 5.54 4.78
C PRO A 166 -11.97 6.67 5.70
N ILE A 167 -12.91 7.44 6.28
CA ILE A 167 -12.58 8.55 7.18
C ILE A 167 -11.75 8.09 8.39
N SER A 168 -11.97 6.85 8.86
CA SER A 168 -11.17 6.24 9.92
C SER A 168 -9.71 6.06 9.51
N THR A 169 -9.44 5.60 8.29
CA THR A 169 -8.09 5.41 7.75
C THR A 169 -7.40 6.74 7.48
N THR A 170 -8.09 7.70 6.86
CA THR A 170 -7.52 9.02 6.57
C THR A 170 -7.18 9.80 7.83
N SER A 171 -7.98 9.67 8.90
CA SER A 171 -7.69 10.28 10.21
C SER A 171 -6.41 9.75 10.84
N ILE A 172 -6.15 8.44 10.75
CA ILE A 172 -4.90 7.83 11.26
C ILE A 172 -3.70 8.30 10.43
N ILE A 173 -3.85 8.40 9.10
CA ILE A 173 -2.81 8.95 8.22
C ILE A 173 -2.50 10.41 8.58
N LEU A 174 -3.53 11.23 8.88
CA LEU A 174 -3.36 12.60 9.34
C LEU A 174 -2.54 12.68 10.63
N VAL A 175 -2.83 11.82 11.61
CA VAL A 175 -2.02 11.75 12.84
C VAL A 175 -0.55 11.46 12.51
N GLY A 176 -0.27 10.47 11.66
CA GLY A 176 1.10 10.19 11.21
C GLY A 176 1.78 11.39 10.54
N ALA A 177 1.04 12.15 9.72
CA ALA A 177 1.54 13.38 9.09
C ALA A 177 1.83 14.49 10.11
N LEU A 178 0.97 14.64 11.14
CA LEU A 178 1.19 15.58 12.24
C LEU A 178 2.43 15.21 13.07
N LEU A 179 2.66 13.92 13.33
CA LEU A 179 3.88 13.45 14.02
C LEU A 179 5.13 13.77 13.20
N LYS A 180 5.10 13.55 11.88
CA LYS A 180 6.19 13.95 10.99
C LYS A 180 6.47 15.45 11.08
N LEU A 181 5.42 16.28 11.00
CA LEU A 181 5.53 17.74 11.08
C LEU A 181 6.05 18.21 12.44
N LEU A 182 5.66 17.54 13.53
CA LEU A 182 6.18 17.80 14.87
C LEU A 182 7.68 17.50 14.96
N ILE A 183 8.13 16.35 14.45
CA ILE A 183 9.56 15.98 14.43
C ILE A 183 10.38 16.97 13.58
N GLU A 184 9.82 17.42 12.45
CA GLU A 184 10.44 18.43 11.60
C GLU A 184 10.58 19.79 12.29
N LYS A 185 9.56 20.22 13.05
CA LYS A 185 9.60 21.48 13.80
C LYS A 185 10.53 21.43 15.01
N LEU A 186 10.61 20.29 15.70
CA LEU A 186 11.48 20.12 16.87
C LEU A 186 12.96 19.96 16.49
N THR A 187 13.27 19.53 15.27
CA THR A 187 14.64 19.28 14.81
C THR A 187 15.15 20.43 13.94
N LYS A 188 15.94 21.34 14.53
CA LYS A 188 16.49 22.52 13.81
C LYS A 188 17.63 22.16 12.83
N ASP A 189 18.43 21.14 13.15
CA ASP A 189 19.54 20.69 12.30
C ASP A 189 19.07 19.91 11.07
N LYS A 190 19.47 20.34 9.87
CA LYS A 190 19.07 19.69 8.59
C LYS A 190 19.52 18.22 8.50
N ALA A 191 20.79 17.93 8.84
CA ALA A 191 21.34 16.57 8.76
C ALA A 191 20.69 15.61 9.79
N LEU A 192 20.38 16.13 10.98
CA LEU A 192 19.73 15.37 12.05
C LEU A 192 18.25 15.13 11.70
N ARG A 193 17.58 16.11 11.08
CA ARG A 193 16.20 15.99 10.58
C ARG A 193 16.07 14.90 9.54
N GLU A 194 16.95 14.87 8.54
CA GLU A 194 16.91 13.85 7.48
C GLU A 194 17.14 12.44 8.05
N THR A 195 18.08 12.30 8.98
CA THR A 195 18.34 11.02 9.67
C THR A 195 17.14 10.56 10.51
N ARG A 196 16.48 11.47 11.23
CA ARG A 196 15.26 11.15 11.99
C ARG A 196 14.10 10.78 11.08
N LEU A 197 13.94 11.47 9.95
CA LEU A 197 12.88 11.18 8.98
C LEU A 197 13.07 9.83 8.30
N SER A 198 14.29 9.51 7.85
CA SER A 198 14.59 8.20 7.24
C SER A 198 14.40 7.05 8.23
N SER A 199 14.85 7.24 9.48
CA SER A 199 14.63 6.28 10.57
C SER A 199 13.14 6.13 10.91
N GLY A 200 12.37 7.23 10.87
CA GLY A 200 10.92 7.21 11.07
C GLY A 200 10.20 6.41 10.00
N VAL A 201 10.54 6.61 8.71
CA VAL A 201 10.00 5.81 7.60
C VAL A 201 10.32 4.33 7.79
N SER A 202 11.56 4.00 8.19
CA SER A 202 11.95 2.61 8.48
C SER A 202 11.13 2.01 9.63
N LEU A 203 10.99 2.73 10.76
CA LEU A 203 10.20 2.30 11.91
C LEU A 203 8.73 2.05 11.53
N SER A 204 8.12 3.01 10.81
CA SER A 204 6.73 2.88 10.34
C SER A 204 6.57 1.67 9.41
N SER A 205 7.52 1.43 8.49
CA SER A 205 7.47 0.26 7.60
C SER A 205 7.56 -1.06 8.36
N GLY A 206 8.39 -1.12 9.42
CA GLY A 206 8.50 -2.28 10.31
C GLY A 206 7.22 -2.52 11.10
N LEU A 207 6.58 -1.46 11.61
CA LEU A 207 5.29 -1.56 12.31
C LEU A 207 4.17 -2.05 11.39
N ILE A 208 4.12 -1.59 10.14
CA ILE A 208 3.18 -2.08 9.14
C ILE A 208 3.41 -3.56 8.86
N ALA A 209 4.66 -3.95 8.59
CA ALA A 209 5.01 -5.35 8.33
C ALA A 209 4.69 -6.27 9.52
N GLY A 210 5.04 -5.86 10.74
CA GLY A 210 4.72 -6.59 11.96
C GLY A 210 3.22 -6.72 12.20
N GLY A 211 2.46 -5.63 12.00
CA GLY A 211 1.00 -5.63 12.08
C GLY A 211 0.36 -6.59 11.08
N SER A 212 0.86 -6.64 9.84
CA SER A 212 0.40 -7.59 8.83
C SER A 212 0.69 -9.05 9.20
N ILE A 213 1.86 -9.34 9.78
CA ILE A 213 2.22 -10.70 10.22
C ILE A 213 1.30 -11.14 11.37
N ILE A 214 1.11 -10.29 12.39
CA ILE A 214 0.21 -10.58 13.52
C ILE A 214 -1.23 -10.75 13.02
N GLY A 215 -1.67 -9.91 12.08
CA GLY A 215 -2.98 -10.02 11.45
C GLY A 215 -3.16 -11.34 10.70
N LEU A 216 -2.15 -11.78 9.95
CA LEU A 216 -2.17 -13.06 9.25
C LEU A 216 -2.24 -14.25 10.23
N ILE A 217 -1.45 -14.21 11.29
CA ILE A 217 -1.52 -15.24 12.36
C ILE A 217 -2.92 -15.24 13.00
N GLY A 218 -3.49 -14.06 13.26
CA GLY A 218 -4.84 -13.92 13.78
C GLY A 218 -5.90 -14.54 12.87
N ILE A 219 -5.79 -14.33 11.56
CA ILE A 219 -6.67 -14.95 10.55
C ILE A 219 -6.53 -16.47 10.57
N ILE A 220 -5.30 -16.99 10.60
CA ILE A 220 -5.05 -18.44 10.63
C ILE A 220 -5.65 -19.06 11.90
N LEU A 221 -5.45 -18.44 13.06
CA LEU A 221 -5.99 -18.93 14.34
C LEU A 221 -7.51 -18.83 14.45
N HIS A 222 -8.11 -17.84 13.79
CA HIS A 222 -9.57 -17.71 13.68
C HIS A 222 -10.16 -18.84 12.84
N VAL A 223 -9.52 -19.16 11.72
CA VAL A 223 -9.98 -20.20 10.79
C VAL A 223 -9.73 -21.61 11.31
N THR A 224 -8.70 -21.83 12.11
CA THR A 224 -8.46 -23.12 12.78
C THR A 224 -9.33 -23.34 14.03
N GLY A 225 -10.19 -22.38 14.38
CA GLY A 225 -11.13 -22.49 15.50
C GLY A 225 -10.49 -22.39 16.89
N VAL A 226 -9.20 -22.08 16.97
CA VAL A 226 -8.46 -21.91 18.24
C VAL A 226 -8.84 -20.59 18.93
N LEU A 227 -9.14 -19.54 18.15
CA LEU A 227 -9.76 -18.33 18.68
C LEU A 227 -11.26 -18.30 18.38
N SER A 228 -12.07 -18.25 19.45
CA SER A 228 -13.49 -17.93 19.36
C SER A 228 -13.70 -16.45 18.97
N ASN A 229 -14.87 -16.09 18.42
CA ASN A 229 -15.28 -14.73 18.00
C ASN A 229 -15.42 -13.76 19.21
N ARG A 230 -14.35 -13.58 19.97
CA ARG A 230 -14.29 -12.62 21.08
C ARG A 230 -13.82 -11.29 20.55
N VAL A 231 -14.77 -10.45 20.17
CA VAL A 231 -14.55 -9.01 20.07
C VAL A 231 -14.20 -8.49 21.48
N PRO A 232 -13.22 -7.57 21.61
CA PRO A 232 -12.90 -6.96 22.89
C PRO A 232 -14.16 -6.30 23.48
N ALA A 233 -14.65 -6.83 24.60
CA ALA A 233 -15.80 -6.27 25.32
C ALA A 233 -15.35 -5.32 26.43
N GLY A 234 -16.15 -4.28 26.71
CA GLY A 234 -15.85 -3.26 27.73
C GLY A 234 -15.00 -2.11 27.21
N PHE A 235 -14.16 -1.53 28.08
CA PHE A 235 -13.30 -0.38 27.73
C PHE A 235 -12.41 -0.65 26.51
N ALA A 236 -12.00 -1.91 26.31
CA ALA A 236 -11.17 -2.34 25.17
C ALA A 236 -11.84 -2.19 23.79
N GLY A 237 -13.18 -2.20 23.73
CA GLY A 237 -13.95 -1.94 22.51
C GLY A 237 -14.43 -0.49 22.37
N SER A 238 -14.08 0.38 23.33
CA SER A 238 -14.51 1.78 23.32
C SER A 238 -13.60 2.66 22.47
N ASN A 239 -14.16 3.76 21.95
CA ASN A 239 -13.38 4.79 21.28
C ASN A 239 -12.27 5.38 22.17
N GLY A 240 -12.43 5.34 23.50
CA GLY A 240 -11.42 5.79 24.47
C GLY A 240 -10.14 4.95 24.44
N MET A 241 -10.26 3.63 24.34
CA MET A 241 -9.09 2.74 24.21
C MET A 241 -8.38 2.94 22.88
N ALA A 242 -9.12 3.16 21.79
CA ALA A 242 -8.53 3.45 20.49
C ALA A 242 -7.67 4.73 20.53
N VAL A 243 -8.14 5.77 21.20
CA VAL A 243 -7.38 7.02 21.39
C VAL A 243 -6.14 6.79 22.25
N ILE A 244 -6.24 6.03 23.36
CA ILE A 244 -5.09 5.71 24.22
C ILE A 244 -4.04 4.91 23.46
N LEU A 245 -4.44 3.89 22.70
CA LEU A 245 -3.52 3.10 21.88
C LEU A 245 -2.84 3.96 20.81
N LEU A 246 -3.58 4.90 20.21
CA LEU A 246 -3.03 5.85 19.24
C LEU A 246 -2.01 6.79 19.89
N ILE A 247 -2.27 7.29 21.10
CA ILE A 247 -1.30 8.10 21.87
C ILE A 247 -0.06 7.28 22.23
N ILE A 248 -0.23 6.03 22.67
CA ILE A 248 0.89 5.13 22.97
C ILE A 248 1.72 4.89 21.70
N MET A 249 1.09 4.60 20.56
CA MET A 249 1.78 4.46 19.27
C MET A 249 2.52 5.74 18.87
N ALA A 250 1.90 6.91 19.02
CA ALA A 250 2.54 8.18 18.75
C ALA A 250 3.79 8.38 19.64
N ALA A 251 3.69 8.07 20.92
CA ALA A 251 4.79 8.17 21.87
C ALA A 251 5.92 7.18 21.54
N THR A 252 5.61 5.92 21.22
CA THR A 252 6.62 4.91 20.86
C THR A 252 7.30 5.20 19.53
N ILE A 253 6.68 5.99 18.64
CA ILE A 253 7.34 6.49 17.43
C ILE A 253 8.22 7.71 17.75
N VAL A 254 7.69 8.69 18.50
CA VAL A 254 8.37 9.98 18.71
C VAL A 254 9.55 9.88 19.69
N ILE A 255 9.44 9.10 20.77
CA ILE A 255 10.48 9.00 21.80
C ILE A 255 11.79 8.41 21.24
N PRO A 256 11.82 7.27 20.52
CA PRO A 256 13.05 6.73 19.96
C PRO A 256 13.65 7.65 18.90
N LEU A 257 12.83 8.29 18.07
CA LEU A 257 13.30 9.22 17.04
C LEU A 257 13.96 10.46 17.64
N MET A 258 13.43 10.98 18.75
CA MET A 258 14.06 12.10 19.46
C MET A 258 15.35 11.68 20.20
N ARG A 259 15.48 10.41 20.60
CA ARG A 259 16.71 9.86 21.20
C ARG A 259 17.84 9.65 20.20
N ILE A 260 17.59 9.70 18.90
CA ILE A 260 18.64 9.72 17.87
C ILE A 260 19.44 11.01 18.06
N LYS A 261 20.67 10.86 18.56
CA LYS A 261 21.69 11.90 18.62
C LYS A 261 22.45 11.95 17.30
N GLN A 262 23.08 13.08 17.00
CA GLN A 262 23.87 13.26 15.77
C GLN A 262 24.79 12.05 15.56
N PRO A 263 24.89 11.50 14.34
CA PRO A 263 25.98 10.58 14.05
C PRO A 263 27.27 11.33 14.33
N THR A 264 28.04 10.86 15.32
CA THR A 264 29.38 11.35 15.56
C THR A 264 30.09 11.26 14.21
N ARG A 265 30.58 12.41 13.72
CA ARG A 265 31.40 12.53 12.52
C ARG A 265 32.64 11.64 12.72
N LYS A 266 32.53 10.34 12.47
CA LYS A 266 33.66 9.42 12.49
C LYS A 266 34.52 9.80 11.29
N ALA A 267 35.54 10.59 11.60
CA ALA A 267 36.76 10.84 10.87
C ALA A 267 36.78 10.32 9.41
N GLN A 268 36.52 11.23 8.47
CA GLN A 268 37.29 11.24 7.23
C GLN A 268 38.75 11.57 7.60
N LYS A 269 39.51 10.55 7.98
CA LYS A 269 40.98 10.54 7.97
C LYS A 269 41.42 9.07 7.87
N GLN A 270 41.55 8.60 6.64
CA GLN A 270 42.71 7.92 6.04
C GLN A 270 42.27 7.21 4.76
#